data_AF-A0A9P8MLU9-F1
#
_entry.id   AF-A0A9P8MLU9-F1
#
_cell.length_a   1.000
_cell.length_b   1.000
_cell.length_c   1.000
_cell.angle_alpha   90.00
_cell.angle_beta   90.00
_cell.angle_gamma   90.00
#
_symmetry.space_group_name_H-M   'P 1'
#
loop_
_entity.id
_entity.type
_entity.pdbx_description
1 polymer ?
#
loop_
_entity_poly.entity_id
_entity_poly.type
_entity_poly.pdbx_seq_one_letter_code
_entity_poly.pdbx_strand_id
1 'polypeptide(L)'
;MDWQEKEVLVIDEVSMLGARTLHAFRPVQERSILLPSAAVPWDADGAFAAEQRRQHDKAHALWRKFTTVVMLDEQMRAAGDPELRRLLGRIRRGEQDRSDLDLLNSRCYRAGRRIPWETGVTVVTPLNRNRWNLNLEAALAFRARQRTAARIFVSEHKWRDGTPTEEEAVLMLGQGDDSATPVPAVFLFVPGMPVVVNQNTHQGLKLVNGAGYTAVDVIPDRAFPGHRVSAELTMHFGPPVGMVLASETTKDFHFVGMPSGTILLTPISVKIQAQRKRPGPRGGTRRDWGGINR
;
A
#
# COMPACT_ATOMS: atom_id res chain seq x y z
N MET A 1 -12.92 -2.15 22.11
CA MET A 1 -12.89 -3.62 22.05
C MET A 1 -12.25 -4.07 23.36
N ASP A 2 -13.00 -4.78 24.20
CA ASP A 2 -12.45 -5.33 25.44
C ASP A 2 -11.67 -6.60 25.09
N TRP A 3 -10.39 -6.63 25.43
CA TRP A 3 -9.52 -7.77 25.13
C TRP A 3 -9.71 -8.91 26.13
N GLN A 4 -10.41 -8.66 27.24
CA GLN A 4 -10.64 -9.63 28.31
C GLN A 4 -11.50 -10.82 27.86
N GLU A 5 -12.27 -10.69 26.79
CA GLU A 5 -13.14 -11.75 26.25
C GLU A 5 -12.46 -12.61 25.16
N LYS A 6 -11.18 -12.37 24.84
CA LYS A 6 -10.46 -13.11 23.79
C LYS A 6 -9.55 -14.16 24.39
N GLU A 7 -9.88 -15.43 24.16
CA GLU A 7 -9.09 -16.57 24.64
C GLU A 7 -7.87 -16.87 23.77
N VAL A 8 -7.90 -16.46 22.48
CA VAL A 8 -6.86 -16.76 21.50
C VAL A 8 -6.53 -15.53 20.66
N LEU A 9 -5.23 -15.27 20.49
CA LEU A 9 -4.69 -14.24 19.60
C LEU A 9 -3.83 -14.91 18.52
N VAL A 10 -4.20 -14.73 17.26
CA VAL A 10 -3.42 -15.20 16.11
C VAL A 10 -2.75 -13.99 15.46
N ILE A 11 -1.45 -14.11 15.22
CA ILE A 11 -0.63 -13.09 14.58
C ILE A 11 0.09 -13.74 13.41
N ASP A 12 -0.14 -13.22 12.21
CA ASP A 12 0.58 -13.62 11.00
C ASP A 12 1.71 -12.61 10.69
N GLU A 13 2.72 -13.02 9.91
CA GLU A 13 3.87 -12.22 9.51
C GLU A 13 4.62 -11.54 10.68
N VAL A 14 4.84 -12.32 11.75
CA VAL A 14 5.48 -11.87 13.01
C VAL A 14 6.87 -11.23 12.80
N SER A 15 7.57 -11.58 11.71
CA SER A 15 8.87 -11.01 11.35
C SER A 15 8.80 -9.49 11.11
N MET A 16 7.64 -8.97 10.71
CA MET A 16 7.39 -7.55 10.51
C MET A 16 7.01 -6.81 11.80
N LEU A 17 6.83 -7.53 12.92
CA LEU A 17 6.53 -6.92 14.20
C LEU A 17 7.80 -6.40 14.88
N GLY A 18 7.89 -5.08 14.99
CA GLY A 18 8.86 -4.46 15.89
C GLY A 18 8.52 -4.73 17.35
N ALA A 19 9.53 -4.76 18.22
CA ALA A 19 9.39 -5.04 19.65
C ALA A 19 8.31 -4.18 20.34
N ARG A 20 8.11 -2.95 19.87
CA ARG A 20 7.11 -2.02 20.41
C ARG A 20 5.65 -2.45 20.19
N THR A 21 5.37 -3.23 19.15
CA THR A 21 4.00 -3.63 18.78
C THR A 21 3.36 -4.53 19.83
N LEU A 22 4.16 -5.28 20.59
CA LEU A 22 3.69 -6.16 21.66
C LEU A 22 3.36 -5.42 22.97
N HIS A 23 3.66 -4.12 23.08
CA HIS A 23 3.40 -3.33 24.29
C HIS A 23 2.66 -1.99 24.05
N ALA A 24 2.70 -1.39 22.84
CA ALA A 24 1.87 -0.23 22.47
C ALA A 24 1.90 0.06 20.95
N PHE A 25 0.72 0.22 20.33
CA PHE A 25 0.54 0.53 18.90
C PHE A 25 0.96 1.98 18.52
N ARG A 26 2.26 2.23 18.27
CA ARG A 26 2.81 3.41 17.55
C ARG A 26 4.05 3.01 16.72
N PRO A 27 4.41 3.76 15.66
CA PRO A 27 5.00 3.19 14.45
C PRO A 27 6.40 2.61 14.61
N VAL A 28 6.64 1.62 13.74
CA VAL A 28 7.77 0.71 13.60
C VAL A 28 9.10 1.47 13.55
N GLN A 29 9.93 1.28 14.58
CA GLN A 29 11.37 1.33 14.40
C GLN A 29 11.83 -0.12 14.27
N GLU A 30 12.49 -0.41 13.14
CA GLU A 30 12.84 -1.71 12.56
C GLU A 30 13.86 -2.52 13.41
N ARG A 31 13.55 -2.78 14.68
CA ARG A 31 14.42 -3.55 15.57
C ARG A 31 13.76 -4.87 15.94
N SER A 32 14.45 -5.97 15.61
CA SER A 32 13.96 -7.33 15.83
C SER A 32 13.73 -7.61 17.31
N ILE A 33 12.53 -8.06 17.65
CA ILE A 33 12.17 -8.50 19.00
C ILE A 33 12.86 -9.81 19.41
N LEU A 34 13.40 -10.54 18.42
CA LEU A 34 14.11 -11.80 18.65
C LEU A 34 15.42 -11.58 19.42
N LEU A 35 15.99 -10.38 19.34
CA LEU A 35 17.26 -10.04 19.96
C LEU A 35 17.05 -9.15 21.20
N PRO A 36 17.82 -9.35 22.28
CA PRO A 36 17.79 -8.46 23.44
C PRO A 36 18.33 -7.07 23.06
N SER A 37 17.96 -6.03 23.83
CA SER A 37 18.43 -4.67 23.55
C SER A 37 19.95 -4.55 23.53
N ALA A 38 20.66 -5.35 24.33
CA ALA A 38 22.13 -5.37 24.37
C ALA A 38 22.79 -5.82 23.04
N ALA A 39 22.06 -6.50 22.16
CA ALA A 39 22.57 -6.99 20.88
C ALA A 39 22.41 -5.99 19.72
N VAL A 40 21.80 -4.82 19.97
CA VAL A 40 21.51 -3.80 18.95
C VAL A 40 22.05 -2.43 19.39
N PRO A 41 22.76 -1.67 18.54
CA PRO A 41 23.16 -0.30 18.86
C PRO A 41 21.95 0.63 19.02
N TRP A 42 21.99 1.52 20.01
CA TRP A 42 20.89 2.43 20.39
C TRP A 42 21.25 3.91 20.20
N ASP A 43 22.37 4.19 19.55
CA ASP A 43 23.17 5.40 19.69
C ASP A 43 22.87 6.49 18.63
N ALA A 44 21.82 6.33 17.84
CA ALA A 44 21.53 7.26 16.74
C ALA A 44 20.65 8.49 17.08
N ASP A 45 19.88 8.51 18.18
CA ASP A 45 19.01 9.67 18.52
C ASP A 45 18.83 9.84 20.04
N GLY A 46 19.58 10.77 20.63
CA GLY A 46 19.78 10.92 22.07
C GLY A 46 18.58 11.33 22.94
N ALA A 47 17.41 11.64 22.37
CA ALA A 47 16.28 12.16 23.15
C ALA A 47 15.24 11.11 23.58
N PHE A 48 15.28 9.88 23.06
CA PHE A 48 14.27 8.85 23.36
C PHE A 48 14.82 7.53 23.89
N ALA A 49 16.13 7.28 23.84
CA ALA A 49 16.71 5.93 23.86
C ALA A 49 16.48 5.08 25.13
N ALA A 50 16.23 5.65 26.31
CA ALA A 50 16.06 4.87 27.55
C ALA A 50 14.68 4.21 27.67
N GLU A 51 13.61 4.97 27.43
CA GLU A 51 12.24 4.42 27.45
C GLU A 51 12.01 3.46 26.27
N GLN A 52 12.63 3.72 25.10
CA GLN A 52 12.58 2.77 23.99
C GLN A 52 13.27 1.44 24.33
N ARG A 53 14.43 1.48 25.00
CA ARG A 53 15.14 0.29 25.50
C ARG A 53 14.30 -0.51 26.46
N ARG A 54 13.75 0.16 27.48
CA ARG A 54 12.87 -0.47 28.47
C ARG A 54 11.64 -1.13 27.84
N GLN A 55 11.03 -0.49 26.85
CA GLN A 55 9.90 -1.07 26.10
C GLN A 55 10.33 -2.30 25.28
N HIS A 56 11.49 -2.24 24.64
CA HIS A 56 12.06 -3.37 23.90
C HIS A 56 12.35 -4.56 24.81
N ASP A 57 12.97 -4.33 25.97
CA ASP A 57 13.29 -5.40 26.92
C ASP A 57 12.04 -6.07 27.49
N LYS A 58 10.99 -5.29 27.79
CA LYS A 58 9.69 -5.84 28.19
C LYS A 58 9.06 -6.69 27.11
N ALA A 59 9.09 -6.22 25.86
CA ALA A 59 8.55 -6.96 24.73
C ALA A 59 9.35 -8.24 24.45
N HIS A 60 10.68 -8.17 24.50
CA HIS A 60 11.55 -9.34 24.40
C HIS A 60 11.28 -10.34 25.53
N ALA A 61 11.08 -9.87 26.77
CA ALA A 61 10.71 -10.73 27.89
C ALA A 61 9.34 -11.39 27.70
N LEU A 62 8.37 -10.68 27.12
CA LEU A 62 7.08 -11.26 26.72
C LEU A 62 7.25 -12.30 25.61
N TRP A 63 8.04 -11.99 24.58
CA TRP A 63 8.37 -12.92 23.50
C TRP A 63 8.95 -14.23 24.04
N ARG A 64 9.85 -14.15 25.02
CA ARG A 64 10.44 -15.32 25.66
C ARG A 64 9.45 -16.19 26.46
N LYS A 65 8.23 -15.72 26.72
CA LYS A 65 7.18 -16.55 27.33
C LYS A 65 6.54 -17.52 26.34
N PHE A 66 6.68 -17.29 25.03
CA PHE A 66 6.27 -18.27 24.03
C PHE A 66 7.31 -19.40 23.99
N THR A 67 6.97 -20.54 24.58
CA THR A 67 7.87 -21.70 24.70
C THR A 67 7.68 -22.74 23.61
N THR A 68 6.52 -22.74 22.95
CA THR A 68 6.20 -23.67 21.87
C THR A 68 6.40 -22.97 20.53
N VAL A 69 7.32 -23.51 19.72
CA VAL A 69 7.52 -23.09 18.33
C VAL A 69 7.24 -24.28 17.45
N VAL A 70 6.26 -24.16 16.56
CA VAL A 70 5.95 -25.15 15.54
C VAL A 70 6.49 -24.61 14.22
N MET A 71 7.49 -25.28 13.66
CA MET A 71 8.04 -24.94 12.35
C MET A 71 7.45 -25.87 11.30
N LEU A 72 6.79 -25.29 10.29
CA LEU A 72 6.39 -26.02 9.10
C LEU A 72 7.58 -26.08 8.14
N ASP A 73 7.90 -27.26 7.67
CA ASP A 73 9.04 -27.54 6.78
C ASP A 73 8.63 -27.78 5.32
N GLU A 74 7.35 -28.12 5.07
CA GLU A 74 6.84 -28.36 3.74
C GLU A 74 6.40 -27.09 3.00
N GLN A 75 6.96 -26.87 1.79
CA GLN A 75 6.55 -25.78 0.89
C GLN A 75 5.42 -26.24 -0.03
N MET A 76 4.19 -25.88 0.34
CA MET A 76 2.99 -26.25 -0.44
C MET A 76 2.78 -25.38 -1.68
N ARG A 77 3.16 -24.10 -1.68
CA ARG A 77 2.86 -23.18 -2.81
C ARG A 77 3.58 -23.55 -4.11
N ALA A 78 4.72 -24.20 -4.00
CA ALA A 78 5.53 -24.66 -5.14
C ALA A 78 5.61 -26.19 -5.21
N ALA A 79 4.69 -26.93 -4.59
CA ALA A 79 4.76 -28.39 -4.51
C ALA A 79 4.76 -29.06 -5.89
N GLY A 80 4.04 -28.49 -6.86
CA GLY A 80 4.00 -28.98 -8.25
C GLY A 80 5.21 -28.63 -9.11
N ASP A 81 6.18 -27.86 -8.58
CA ASP A 81 7.38 -27.44 -9.31
C ASP A 81 8.64 -27.73 -8.47
N PRO A 82 9.26 -28.91 -8.64
CA PRO A 82 10.46 -29.28 -7.90
C PRO A 82 11.67 -28.35 -8.13
N GLU A 83 11.80 -27.77 -9.32
CA GLU A 83 12.90 -26.86 -9.68
C GLU A 83 12.74 -25.53 -8.93
N LEU A 84 11.54 -24.94 -8.96
CA LEU A 84 11.22 -23.74 -8.20
C LEU A 84 11.31 -23.97 -6.69
N ARG A 85 10.80 -25.10 -6.19
CA ARG A 85 10.87 -25.45 -4.76
C ARG A 85 12.31 -25.52 -4.25
N ARG A 86 13.21 -26.14 -5.03
CA ARG A 86 14.64 -26.21 -4.71
C ARG A 86 15.27 -24.81 -4.70
N LEU A 87 15.02 -24.01 -5.73
CA LEU A 87 15.52 -22.63 -5.84
C LEU A 87 15.10 -21.77 -4.63
N LEU A 88 13.81 -21.76 -4.30
CA LEU A 88 13.28 -21.03 -3.14
C LEU A 88 13.91 -21.48 -1.82
N GLY A 89 14.14 -22.79 -1.67
CA GLY A 89 14.82 -23.34 -0.50
C GLY A 89 16.26 -22.83 -0.35
N ARG A 90 17.02 -22.78 -1.44
CA ARG A 90 18.40 -22.26 -1.44
C ARG A 90 18.45 -20.77 -1.13
N ILE A 91 17.58 -19.97 -1.77
CA ILE A 91 17.45 -18.52 -1.51
C ILE A 91 17.15 -18.28 -0.03
N ARG A 92 16.22 -19.03 0.56
CA ARG A 92 15.84 -18.88 1.97
C ARG A 92 16.99 -19.17 2.94
N ARG A 93 17.90 -20.08 2.59
CA ARG A 93 19.08 -20.43 3.40
C ARG A 93 20.31 -19.57 3.10
N GLY A 94 20.26 -18.70 2.09
CA GLY A 94 21.43 -17.94 1.66
C GLY A 94 22.47 -18.79 0.91
N GLU A 95 22.07 -19.94 0.36
CA GLU A 95 22.93 -20.91 -0.33
C GLU A 95 22.85 -20.79 -1.87
N GLN A 96 22.34 -19.67 -2.37
CA GLN A 96 22.21 -19.44 -3.81
C GLN A 96 23.56 -19.31 -4.50
N ASP A 97 23.67 -19.84 -5.72
CA ASP A 97 24.87 -19.74 -6.55
C ASP A 97 24.58 -19.13 -7.93
N ARG A 98 25.58 -19.16 -8.82
CA ARG A 98 25.46 -18.60 -10.17
C ARG A 98 24.40 -19.31 -11.02
N SER A 99 24.25 -20.62 -10.85
CA SER A 99 23.27 -21.41 -11.60
C SER A 99 21.84 -21.02 -11.26
N ASP A 100 21.57 -20.64 -10.00
CA ASP A 100 20.26 -20.13 -9.57
C ASP A 100 19.91 -18.79 -10.25
N LEU A 101 20.90 -17.90 -10.39
CA LEU A 101 20.75 -16.63 -11.12
C LEU A 101 20.55 -16.85 -12.62
N ASP A 102 21.32 -17.75 -13.22
CA ASP A 102 21.21 -18.06 -14.65
C ASP A 102 19.84 -18.72 -14.96
N LEU A 103 19.34 -19.57 -14.05
CA LEU A 103 17.99 -20.12 -14.11
C LEU A 103 16.92 -19.01 -14.12
N LEU A 104 16.97 -18.08 -13.14
CA LEU A 104 16.06 -16.94 -13.08
C LEU A 104 16.11 -16.09 -14.35
N ASN A 105 17.32 -15.78 -14.83
CA ASN A 105 17.49 -14.97 -16.04
C ASN A 105 16.93 -15.66 -17.27
N SER A 106 17.18 -16.97 -17.44
CA SER A 106 16.69 -17.73 -18.60
C SER A 106 15.16 -17.82 -18.68
N ARG A 107 14.48 -17.82 -17.53
CA ARG A 107 13.01 -17.98 -17.43
C ARG A 107 12.28 -16.64 -17.38
N CYS A 108 12.76 -15.70 -16.57
CA CYS A 108 11.99 -14.54 -16.13
C CYS A 108 12.48 -13.22 -16.77
N TYR A 109 13.72 -13.15 -17.24
CA TYR A 109 14.31 -11.92 -17.75
C TYR A 109 14.53 -11.96 -19.26
N ARG A 110 14.13 -10.88 -19.95
CA ARG A 110 14.49 -10.62 -21.34
C ARG A 110 14.78 -9.14 -21.49
N ALA A 111 16.00 -8.81 -21.93
CA ALA A 111 16.40 -7.42 -22.12
C ALA A 111 15.42 -6.69 -23.06
N GLY A 112 15.01 -5.48 -22.68
CA GLY A 112 14.09 -4.66 -23.46
C GLY A 112 12.63 -5.13 -23.48
N ARG A 113 12.28 -6.24 -22.82
CA ARG A 113 10.89 -6.69 -22.73
C ARG A 113 10.10 -5.77 -21.80
N ARG A 114 9.01 -5.19 -22.31
CA ARG A 114 8.06 -4.44 -21.49
C ARG A 114 7.31 -5.36 -20.52
N ILE A 115 6.75 -4.79 -19.47
CA ILE A 115 5.87 -5.52 -18.54
C ILE A 115 4.63 -6.01 -19.32
N PRO A 116 4.29 -7.31 -19.25
CA PRO A 116 3.20 -7.89 -20.03
C PRO A 116 1.85 -7.65 -19.32
N TRP A 117 1.45 -6.39 -19.15
CA TRP A 117 0.23 -5.98 -18.46
C TRP A 117 -1.02 -6.71 -18.95
N GLU A 118 -1.06 -7.07 -20.24
CA GLU A 118 -2.15 -7.83 -20.87
C GLU A 118 -2.48 -9.18 -20.20
N THR A 119 -1.51 -9.76 -19.49
CA THR A 119 -1.64 -11.04 -18.79
C THR A 119 -2.29 -10.92 -17.40
N GLY A 120 -2.50 -9.69 -16.90
CA GLY A 120 -2.99 -9.47 -15.54
C GLY A 120 -1.94 -9.71 -14.45
N VAL A 121 -0.65 -9.58 -14.77
CA VAL A 121 0.43 -9.70 -13.78
C VAL A 121 0.29 -8.69 -12.65
N THR A 122 0.67 -9.14 -11.45
CA THR A 122 0.95 -8.25 -10.31
C THR A 122 2.43 -7.92 -10.29
N VAL A 123 2.76 -6.63 -10.15
CA VAL A 123 4.15 -6.17 -10.06
C VAL A 123 4.47 -5.79 -8.62
N VAL A 124 5.59 -6.31 -8.12
CA VAL A 124 6.11 -6.00 -6.78
C VAL A 124 7.31 -5.06 -6.95
N THR A 125 7.31 -3.94 -6.23
CA THR A 125 8.41 -2.96 -6.27
C THR A 125 8.99 -2.72 -4.89
N PRO A 126 10.32 -2.54 -4.75
CA PRO A 126 10.94 -2.18 -3.47
C PRO A 126 10.49 -0.82 -2.92
N LEU A 127 10.09 0.12 -3.78
CA LEU A 127 9.81 1.51 -3.40
C LEU A 127 8.36 1.87 -3.70
N ASN A 128 7.62 2.30 -2.67
CA ASN A 128 6.21 2.67 -2.79
C ASN A 128 5.94 3.76 -3.83
N ARG A 129 6.87 4.71 -4.00
CA ARG A 129 6.78 5.79 -5.01
C ARG A 129 6.63 5.31 -6.46
N ASN A 130 7.05 4.08 -6.77
CA ASN A 130 6.95 3.55 -8.14
C ASN A 130 5.58 2.90 -8.40
N ARG A 131 4.84 2.54 -7.34
CA ARG A 131 3.55 1.84 -7.47
C ARG A 131 2.54 2.66 -8.24
N TRP A 132 2.48 3.98 -7.98
CA TRP A 132 1.56 4.86 -8.67
C TRP A 132 1.74 4.84 -10.19
N ASN A 133 2.97 5.02 -10.67
CA ASN A 133 3.30 5.02 -12.10
C ASN A 133 2.97 3.66 -12.75
N LEU A 134 3.32 2.56 -12.08
CA LEU A 134 3.05 1.21 -12.59
C LEU A 134 1.55 0.89 -12.61
N ASN A 135 0.80 1.31 -11.59
CA ASN A 135 -0.65 1.15 -11.56
C ASN A 135 -1.33 1.97 -12.67
N LEU A 136 -0.82 3.17 -12.95
CA LEU A 136 -1.31 3.99 -14.06
C LEU A 136 -1.06 3.29 -15.40
N GLU A 137 0.15 2.79 -15.65
CA GLU A 137 0.47 2.01 -16.85
C GLU A 137 -0.42 0.77 -16.98
N ALA A 138 -0.59 0.01 -15.89
CA ALA A 138 -1.42 -1.18 -15.86
C ALA A 138 -2.89 -0.88 -16.15
N ALA A 139 -3.44 0.19 -15.58
CA ALA A 139 -4.81 0.62 -15.82
C ALA A 139 -5.03 1.08 -17.27
N LEU A 140 -4.07 1.79 -17.88
CA LEU A 140 -4.12 2.16 -19.29
C LEU A 140 -4.05 0.94 -20.21
N ALA A 141 -3.17 -0.03 -19.91
CA ALA A 141 -3.08 -1.28 -20.65
C ALA A 141 -4.37 -2.11 -20.51
N PHE A 142 -4.96 -2.14 -19.31
CA PHE A 142 -6.24 -2.78 -19.04
C PHE A 142 -7.37 -2.13 -19.85
N ARG A 143 -7.42 -0.80 -19.89
CA ARG A 143 -8.36 -0.03 -20.72
C ARG A 143 -8.27 -0.44 -22.19
N ALA A 144 -7.05 -0.43 -22.74
CA ALA A 144 -6.81 -0.77 -24.14
C ALA A 144 -7.28 -2.20 -24.47
N ARG A 145 -7.09 -3.14 -23.53
CA ARG A 145 -7.55 -4.53 -23.68
C ARG A 145 -9.07 -4.65 -23.62
N GLN A 146 -9.72 -3.99 -22.66
CA GLN A 146 -11.18 -4.08 -22.48
C GLN A 146 -11.98 -3.19 -23.44
N ARG A 147 -11.32 -2.22 -24.10
CA ARG A 147 -11.95 -1.21 -24.97
C ARG A 147 -13.05 -0.42 -24.24
N THR A 148 -12.81 -0.13 -22.96
CA THR A 148 -13.72 0.61 -22.10
C THR A 148 -13.28 2.07 -21.99
N ALA A 149 -14.23 2.98 -21.77
CA ALA A 149 -13.89 4.35 -21.43
C ALA A 149 -13.23 4.40 -20.04
N ALA A 150 -12.31 5.35 -19.84
CA ALA A 150 -11.71 5.65 -18.56
C ALA A 150 -12.19 7.00 -18.01
N ARG A 151 -12.11 7.12 -16.69
CA ARG A 151 -12.37 8.37 -15.97
C ARG A 151 -11.15 8.77 -15.16
N ILE A 152 -10.78 10.03 -15.22
CA ILE A 152 -9.72 10.61 -14.38
C ILE A 152 -10.40 11.47 -13.32
N PHE A 153 -10.06 11.23 -12.06
CA PHE A 153 -10.47 12.06 -10.94
C PHE A 153 -9.25 12.76 -10.37
N VAL A 154 -9.30 14.10 -10.37
CA VAL A 154 -8.31 14.94 -9.72
C VAL A 154 -8.76 15.18 -8.29
N SER A 155 -7.90 14.92 -7.32
CA SER A 155 -8.23 15.11 -5.90
C SER A 155 -8.53 16.57 -5.59
N GLU A 156 -9.47 16.80 -4.68
CA GLU A 156 -9.71 18.14 -4.14
C GLU A 156 -8.59 18.48 -3.14
N HIS A 157 -8.07 19.71 -3.20
CA HIS A 157 -7.02 20.17 -2.30
C HIS A 157 -7.49 21.38 -1.52
N LYS A 158 -7.54 21.25 -0.18
CA LYS A 158 -7.89 22.34 0.74
C LYS A 158 -6.66 22.84 1.48
N TRP A 159 -6.47 24.16 1.43
CA TRP A 159 -5.29 24.86 1.92
C TRP A 159 -5.64 25.66 3.17
N ARG A 160 -4.80 25.58 4.22
CA ARG A 160 -5.04 26.30 5.48
C ARG A 160 -4.69 27.79 5.42
N ASP A 161 -3.65 28.14 4.66
CA ASP A 161 -3.01 29.47 4.72
C ASP A 161 -3.23 30.31 3.44
N GLY A 162 -4.35 30.11 2.74
CA GLY A 162 -4.70 30.83 1.52
C GLY A 162 -4.58 30.00 0.24
N THR A 163 -4.68 30.66 -0.93
CA THR A 163 -4.59 30.01 -2.24
C THR A 163 -3.13 29.59 -2.53
N PRO A 164 -2.87 28.36 -3.02
CA PRO A 164 -1.52 27.95 -3.39
C PRO A 164 -1.00 28.77 -4.56
N THR A 165 0.32 28.90 -4.66
CA THR A 165 0.97 29.34 -5.89
C THR A 165 0.81 28.30 -7.00
N GLU A 166 1.05 28.70 -8.25
CA GLU A 166 0.95 27.80 -9.41
C GLU A 166 1.96 26.64 -9.32
N GLU A 167 3.21 26.93 -8.96
CA GLU A 167 4.24 25.92 -8.73
C GLU A 167 3.81 24.91 -7.68
N GLU A 168 3.17 25.40 -6.61
CA GLU A 168 2.65 24.59 -5.54
C GLU A 168 1.50 23.68 -5.99
N ALA A 169 0.55 24.23 -6.75
CA ALA A 169 -0.55 23.44 -7.31
C ALA A 169 -0.03 22.33 -8.25
N VAL A 170 0.93 22.64 -9.12
CA VAL A 170 1.54 21.67 -10.05
C VAL A 170 2.30 20.57 -9.30
N LEU A 171 3.07 20.92 -8.26
CA LEU A 171 3.78 19.94 -7.44
C LEU A 171 2.82 18.99 -6.73
N MET A 172 1.69 19.49 -6.21
CA MET A 172 0.69 18.64 -5.58
C MET A 172 0.04 17.66 -6.56
N LEU A 173 -0.27 18.12 -7.78
CA LEU A 173 -0.81 17.27 -8.85
C LEU A 173 0.17 16.17 -9.30
N GLY A 174 1.48 16.43 -9.22
CA GLY A 174 2.53 15.46 -9.51
C GLY A 174 2.77 14.43 -8.41
N GLN A 175 2.09 14.53 -7.26
CA GLN A 175 2.32 13.64 -6.13
C GLN A 175 1.46 12.37 -6.22
N GLY A 176 2.13 11.25 -6.52
CA GLY A 176 1.58 9.90 -6.45
C GLY A 176 1.40 9.38 -5.02
N ASP A 177 1.02 8.10 -4.88
CA ASP A 177 0.87 7.45 -3.58
C ASP A 177 2.22 6.98 -3.00
N ASP A 178 2.44 7.24 -1.71
CA ASP A 178 3.54 6.68 -0.95
C ASP A 178 3.17 6.43 0.53
N SER A 179 4.15 6.05 1.35
CA SER A 179 3.91 5.79 2.78
C SER A 179 3.51 7.03 3.58
N ALA A 180 3.89 8.24 3.13
CA ALA A 180 3.58 9.50 3.81
C ALA A 180 2.28 10.13 3.29
N THR A 181 1.93 9.89 2.03
CA THR A 181 0.73 10.38 1.36
C THR A 181 0.06 9.22 0.60
N PRO A 182 -0.88 8.50 1.23
CA PRO A 182 -1.48 7.30 0.64
C PRO A 182 -2.54 7.61 -0.43
N VAL A 183 -2.90 8.88 -0.63
CA VAL A 183 -3.90 9.32 -1.60
C VAL A 183 -3.19 10.07 -2.74
N PRO A 184 -3.11 9.46 -3.94
CA PRO A 184 -2.50 10.14 -5.08
C PRO A 184 -3.36 11.33 -5.51
N ALA A 185 -2.73 12.36 -6.08
CA ALA A 185 -3.48 13.53 -6.53
C ALA A 185 -4.37 13.22 -7.73
N VAL A 186 -4.02 12.20 -8.52
CA VAL A 186 -4.80 11.76 -9.68
C VAL A 186 -5.10 10.28 -9.56
N PHE A 187 -6.38 9.95 -9.72
CA PHE A 187 -6.88 8.59 -9.75
C PHE A 187 -7.49 8.28 -11.13
N LEU A 188 -6.90 7.29 -11.82
CA LEU A 188 -7.46 6.76 -13.06
C LEU A 188 -8.38 5.58 -12.74
N PHE A 189 -9.63 5.69 -13.14
CA PHE A 189 -10.63 4.63 -13.03
C PHE A 189 -10.92 4.03 -14.41
N VAL A 190 -10.89 2.70 -14.46
CA VAL A 190 -11.33 1.91 -15.61
C VAL A 190 -12.29 0.84 -15.10
N PRO A 191 -13.54 0.76 -15.60
CA PRO A 191 -14.48 -0.27 -15.19
C PRO A 191 -13.88 -1.68 -15.31
N GLY A 192 -13.99 -2.47 -14.26
CA GLY A 192 -13.45 -3.82 -14.17
C GLY A 192 -11.98 -3.92 -13.74
N MET A 193 -11.29 -2.80 -13.48
CA MET A 193 -9.88 -2.86 -13.07
C MET A 193 -9.72 -3.52 -11.68
N PRO A 194 -8.65 -4.29 -11.46
CA PRO A 194 -8.33 -4.82 -10.14
C PRO A 194 -7.89 -3.67 -9.22
N VAL A 195 -8.37 -3.67 -7.98
CA VAL A 195 -7.99 -2.69 -6.97
C VAL A 195 -7.72 -3.39 -5.64
N VAL A 196 -6.80 -2.83 -4.86
CA VAL A 196 -6.52 -3.29 -3.50
C VAL A 196 -6.89 -2.17 -2.53
N VAL A 197 -7.65 -2.52 -1.49
CA VAL A 197 -8.00 -1.57 -0.44
C VAL A 197 -6.83 -1.48 0.54
N ASN A 198 -6.33 -0.27 0.77
CA ASN A 198 -5.12 -0.03 1.57
C ASN A 198 -5.40 0.33 3.04
N GLN A 199 -6.66 0.39 3.45
CA GLN A 199 -7.08 0.75 4.81
C GLN A 199 -8.32 -0.03 5.23
N ASN A 200 -8.37 -0.43 6.50
CA ASN A 200 -9.57 -1.01 7.09
C ASN A 200 -10.65 0.07 7.21
N THR A 201 -11.67 0.00 6.36
CA THR A 201 -12.75 0.99 6.34
C THR A 201 -13.99 0.44 7.07
N HIS A 202 -14.47 -0.73 6.62
CA HIS A 202 -15.63 -1.40 7.20
C HIS A 202 -15.34 -2.90 7.34
N GLN A 203 -14.72 -3.28 8.46
CA GLN A 203 -14.30 -4.67 8.70
C GLN A 203 -15.50 -5.64 8.72
N GLY A 204 -16.65 -5.21 9.27
CA GLY A 204 -17.89 -6.00 9.24
C GLY A 204 -18.45 -6.23 7.83
N LEU A 205 -18.04 -5.40 6.86
CA LEU A 205 -18.38 -5.53 5.45
C LEU A 205 -17.21 -6.04 4.61
N LYS A 206 -16.19 -6.64 5.26
CA LYS A 206 -14.99 -7.22 4.66
C LYS A 206 -14.10 -6.25 3.86
N LEU A 207 -14.33 -4.94 3.93
CA LEU A 207 -13.42 -3.90 3.41
C LEU A 207 -12.19 -3.76 4.32
N VAL A 208 -11.24 -4.67 4.13
CA VAL A 208 -10.02 -4.78 4.91
C VAL A 208 -8.78 -4.46 4.08
N ASN A 209 -7.75 -3.97 4.76
CA ASN A 209 -6.45 -3.68 4.17
C ASN A 209 -5.85 -4.94 3.53
N GLY A 210 -5.37 -4.81 2.29
CA GLY A 210 -4.78 -5.89 1.50
C GLY A 210 -5.78 -6.76 0.75
N ALA A 211 -7.09 -6.58 0.94
CA ALA A 211 -8.09 -7.31 0.17
C ALA A 211 -8.20 -6.77 -1.27
N GLY A 212 -8.21 -7.69 -2.23
CA GLY A 212 -8.39 -7.41 -3.64
C GLY A 212 -9.86 -7.38 -4.04
N TYR A 213 -10.21 -6.45 -4.93
CA TYR A 213 -11.54 -6.23 -5.48
C TYR A 213 -11.48 -5.94 -6.97
N THR A 214 -12.62 -6.06 -7.63
CA THR A 214 -12.87 -5.52 -8.96
C THR A 214 -13.65 -4.22 -8.81
N ALA A 215 -13.13 -3.12 -9.37
CA ALA A 215 -13.83 -1.85 -9.37
C ALA A 215 -14.84 -1.81 -10.53
N VAL A 216 -16.12 -2.04 -10.23
CA VAL A 216 -17.15 -2.24 -11.26
C VAL A 216 -17.74 -0.92 -11.77
N ASP A 217 -17.88 0.08 -10.89
CA ASP A 217 -18.41 1.39 -11.27
C ASP A 217 -17.89 2.49 -10.33
N VAL A 218 -18.11 3.74 -10.71
CA VAL A 218 -17.80 4.92 -9.92
C VAL A 218 -18.97 5.90 -9.97
N ILE A 219 -19.34 6.44 -8.81
CA ILE A 219 -20.39 7.44 -8.65
C ILE A 219 -19.73 8.82 -8.73
N PRO A 220 -19.89 9.59 -9.82
CA PRO A 220 -19.32 10.93 -9.91
C PRO A 220 -20.03 11.89 -8.96
N ASP A 221 -19.31 12.89 -8.47
CA ASP A 221 -19.92 14.00 -7.75
C ASP A 221 -20.53 14.99 -8.75
N ARG A 222 -21.77 15.41 -8.48
CA ARG A 222 -22.47 16.42 -9.29
C ARG A 222 -21.82 17.80 -9.15
N ALA A 223 -21.14 18.08 -8.04
CA ALA A 223 -20.35 19.29 -7.85
C ALA A 223 -19.13 19.35 -8.78
N PHE A 224 -18.64 18.19 -9.26
CA PHE A 224 -17.48 18.06 -10.13
C PHE A 224 -17.86 17.36 -11.44
N PRO A 225 -18.58 18.07 -12.35
CA PRO A 225 -19.05 17.48 -13.59
C PRO A 225 -17.90 16.93 -14.44
N GLY A 226 -18.21 15.89 -15.22
CA GLY A 226 -17.23 15.27 -16.11
C GLY A 226 -17.00 16.11 -17.37
N HIS A 227 -15.74 16.43 -17.65
CA HIS A 227 -15.30 17.08 -18.87
C HIS A 227 -14.75 16.04 -19.84
N ARG A 228 -15.39 15.90 -21.00
CA ARG A 228 -14.94 14.95 -22.03
C ARG A 228 -13.65 15.46 -22.67
N VAL A 229 -12.57 14.69 -22.51
CA VAL A 229 -11.27 14.97 -23.14
C VAL A 229 -11.18 14.28 -24.50
N SER A 230 -11.74 13.07 -24.61
CA SER A 230 -11.90 12.32 -25.87
C SER A 230 -13.11 11.39 -25.81
N ALA A 231 -13.41 10.66 -26.89
CA ALA A 231 -14.50 9.69 -26.91
C ALA A 231 -14.38 8.61 -25.79
N GLU A 232 -13.16 8.33 -25.34
CA GLU A 232 -12.85 7.26 -24.38
C GLU A 232 -12.37 7.79 -23.03
N LEU A 233 -12.27 9.11 -22.84
CA LEU A 233 -11.69 9.71 -21.64
C LEU A 233 -12.52 10.89 -21.13
N THR A 234 -12.94 10.78 -19.86
CA THR A 234 -13.61 11.86 -19.14
C THR A 234 -12.78 12.26 -17.91
N MET A 235 -12.64 13.55 -17.67
CA MET A 235 -11.91 14.10 -16.54
C MET A 235 -12.84 14.82 -15.57
N HIS A 236 -12.65 14.62 -14.27
CA HIS A 236 -13.39 15.25 -13.18
C HIS A 236 -12.40 16.03 -12.31
N PHE A 237 -12.70 17.30 -12.04
CA PHE A 237 -11.89 18.17 -11.17
C PHE A 237 -12.32 18.07 -9.70
N GLY A 238 -12.44 16.84 -9.22
CA GLY A 238 -12.76 16.49 -7.85
C GLY A 238 -12.85 14.96 -7.69
N PRO A 239 -12.86 14.46 -6.44
CA PRO A 239 -13.02 13.04 -6.18
C PRO A 239 -14.42 12.56 -6.57
N PRO A 240 -14.61 11.26 -6.85
CA PRO A 240 -15.94 10.69 -6.96
C PRO A 240 -16.65 10.68 -5.60
N VAL A 241 -17.97 10.53 -5.56
CA VAL A 241 -18.72 10.29 -4.30
C VAL A 241 -18.36 8.93 -3.72
N GLY A 242 -18.10 7.96 -4.58
CA GLY A 242 -17.68 6.62 -4.17
C GLY A 242 -17.41 5.71 -5.36
N MET A 243 -16.76 4.58 -5.06
CA MET A 243 -16.43 3.54 -6.00
C MET A 243 -17.17 2.26 -5.61
N VAL A 244 -17.80 1.61 -6.58
CA VAL A 244 -18.52 0.35 -6.38
C VAL A 244 -17.54 -0.80 -6.63
N LEU A 245 -17.40 -1.67 -5.64
CA LEU A 245 -16.45 -2.77 -5.61
C LEU A 245 -17.17 -4.10 -5.56
N ALA A 246 -16.63 -5.12 -6.24
CA ALA A 246 -17.09 -6.49 -6.20
C ALA A 246 -15.94 -7.43 -5.84
N SER A 247 -16.24 -8.52 -5.15
CA SER A 247 -15.31 -9.60 -4.81
C SER A 247 -16.09 -10.86 -4.45
N GLU A 248 -15.43 -12.02 -4.43
CA GLU A 248 -16.05 -13.24 -3.91
C GLU A 248 -16.55 -13.09 -2.46
N THR A 249 -15.82 -12.32 -1.64
CA THR A 249 -16.19 -12.09 -0.25
C THR A 249 -17.46 -11.26 -0.07
N THR A 250 -17.86 -10.50 -1.10
CA THR A 250 -19.02 -9.61 -1.10
C THR A 250 -20.21 -10.17 -1.88
N LYS A 251 -20.11 -11.36 -2.50
CA LYS A 251 -21.14 -11.92 -3.41
C LYS A 251 -22.55 -12.01 -2.83
N ASP A 252 -22.66 -12.26 -1.52
CA ASP A 252 -23.93 -12.46 -0.81
C ASP A 252 -24.50 -11.13 -0.29
N PHE A 253 -23.88 -9.99 -0.61
CA PHE A 253 -24.37 -8.68 -0.21
C PHE A 253 -25.46 -8.18 -1.14
N HIS A 254 -26.55 -7.71 -0.53
CA HIS A 254 -27.70 -7.17 -1.24
C HIS A 254 -28.11 -5.84 -0.58
N PHE A 255 -27.61 -4.73 -1.14
CA PHE A 255 -27.98 -3.39 -0.71
C PHE A 255 -29.01 -2.78 -1.66
N VAL A 256 -30.05 -2.14 -1.13
CA VAL A 256 -31.07 -1.47 -1.93
C VAL A 256 -30.44 -0.37 -2.77
N GLY A 257 -30.70 -0.38 -4.08
CA GLY A 257 -30.16 0.61 -5.02
C GLY A 257 -28.72 0.36 -5.46
N MET A 258 -28.12 -0.78 -5.10
CA MET A 258 -26.79 -1.19 -5.58
C MET A 258 -26.88 -2.54 -6.33
N PRO A 259 -25.96 -2.80 -7.27
CA PRO A 259 -25.84 -4.13 -7.87
C PRO A 259 -25.57 -5.19 -6.79
N SER A 260 -26.17 -6.36 -6.97
CA SER A 260 -25.94 -7.52 -6.09
C SER A 260 -24.47 -7.88 -6.04
N GLY A 261 -23.98 -8.31 -4.87
CA GLY A 261 -22.60 -8.73 -4.69
C GLY A 261 -21.59 -7.59 -4.67
N THR A 262 -22.03 -6.35 -4.43
CA THR A 262 -21.18 -5.16 -4.44
C THR A 262 -21.21 -4.38 -3.15
N ILE A 263 -20.19 -3.55 -2.96
CA ILE A 263 -20.03 -2.65 -1.82
C ILE A 263 -19.51 -1.29 -2.26
N LEU A 264 -19.90 -0.24 -1.53
CA LEU A 264 -19.46 1.13 -1.79
C LEU A 264 -18.21 1.45 -0.97
N LEU A 265 -17.17 1.94 -1.64
CA LEU A 265 -16.01 2.58 -1.01
C LEU A 265 -16.10 4.09 -1.21
N THR A 266 -16.22 4.85 -0.13
CA THR A 266 -16.21 6.32 -0.18
C THR A 266 -14.79 6.86 -0.11
N PRO A 267 -14.49 8.01 -0.74
CA PRO A 267 -13.21 8.67 -0.58
C PRO A 267 -12.94 9.03 0.88
N ILE A 268 -11.66 9.19 1.19
CA ILE A 268 -11.19 9.68 2.49
C ILE A 268 -10.41 10.97 2.27
N SER A 269 -10.39 11.80 3.30
CA SER A 269 -9.52 12.96 3.34
C SER A 269 -8.31 12.73 4.25
N VAL A 270 -7.12 13.16 3.80
CA VAL A 270 -5.85 12.98 4.52
C VAL A 270 -5.13 14.31 4.66
N LYS A 271 -4.69 14.61 5.88
CA LYS A 271 -3.82 15.76 6.14
C LYS A 271 -2.37 15.44 5.76
N ILE A 272 -1.82 16.20 4.84
CA ILE A 272 -0.40 16.22 4.52
C ILE A 272 0.28 17.26 5.41
N GLN A 273 1.23 16.79 6.22
CA GLN A 273 2.12 17.67 6.96
C GLN A 273 3.35 17.98 6.11
N ALA A 274 3.73 19.25 6.09
CA ALA A 274 4.95 19.68 5.45
C ALA A 274 6.16 19.03 6.12
N GLN A 275 6.92 18.26 5.34
CA GLN A 275 8.20 17.73 5.80
C GLN A 275 9.29 18.77 5.56
N ARG A 276 9.76 19.44 6.62
CA ARG A 276 11.03 20.19 6.60
C ARG A 276 12.17 19.21 6.33
N LYS A 277 12.61 19.06 5.08
CA LYS A 277 13.93 18.48 4.82
C LYS A 277 14.97 19.55 5.19
N ARG A 278 15.95 19.19 6.03
CA ARG A 278 17.03 20.08 6.47
C ARG A 278 17.71 20.73 5.24
N PRO A 279 17.97 22.05 5.23
CA PRO A 279 18.69 22.68 4.14
C PRO A 279 20.16 22.25 4.20
N GLY A 280 20.67 21.72 3.08
CA GLY A 280 22.10 21.76 2.78
C GLY A 280 22.59 23.21 2.73
N PRO A 281 23.91 23.46 2.83
CA PRO A 281 24.44 24.79 3.09
C PRO A 281 24.10 25.79 1.96
N ARG A 282 23.40 26.85 2.38
CA ARG A 282 23.23 28.22 1.84
C ARG A 282 23.41 28.43 0.33
N GLY A 283 22.28 28.61 -0.34
CA GLY A 283 22.16 29.34 -1.61
C GLY A 283 20.77 29.17 -2.23
N GLY A 284 19.81 30.01 -1.83
CA GLY A 284 18.46 30.05 -2.41
C GLY A 284 17.38 29.49 -1.48
N THR A 285 16.62 30.39 -0.87
CA THR A 285 15.46 30.12 -0.02
C THR A 285 14.35 29.42 -0.80
N ARG A 286 14.03 28.16 -0.45
CA ARG A 286 12.76 27.51 -0.78
C ARG A 286 11.94 27.42 0.51
N ARG A 287 10.79 28.11 0.56
CA ARG A 287 9.89 28.08 1.73
C ARG A 287 9.00 26.85 1.64
N ASP A 288 8.89 26.15 2.76
CA ASP A 288 8.15 24.89 2.93
C ASP A 288 6.71 25.13 3.40
N TRP A 289 5.86 24.18 3.02
CA TRP A 289 4.41 24.14 2.99
C TRP A 289 3.67 24.37 4.33
N GLY A 290 2.54 25.08 4.26
CA GLY A 290 1.48 25.06 5.28
C GLY A 290 0.61 23.81 5.13
N GLY A 291 0.04 23.29 6.21
CA GLY A 291 -0.64 21.97 6.22
C GLY A 291 -1.82 21.86 5.24
N ILE A 292 -1.84 20.80 4.42
CA ILE A 292 -2.84 20.55 3.36
C ILE A 292 -3.75 19.40 3.79
N ASN A 293 -5.04 19.42 3.45
CA ASN A 293 -5.89 18.23 3.46
C ASN A 293 -6.24 17.84 2.01
N ARG A 294 -5.96 16.60 1.62
CA ARG A 294 -6.54 15.90 0.45
C ARG A 294 -7.86 15.27 0.84
#